data_AF-A0A423GKJ2-F1
#
_entry.id   AF-A0A423GKJ2-F1
#
_cell.length_a   1.000
_cell.length_b   1.000
_cell.length_c   1.000
_cell.angle_alpha   90.00
_cell.angle_beta   90.00
_cell.angle_gamma   90.00
#
_symmetry.space_group_name_H-M   'P 1'
#
loop_
_entity.id
_entity.type
_entity.pdbx_description
1 polymer ?
#
loop_
_entity_poly.entity_id
_entity_poly.type
_entity_poly.pdbx_seq_one_letter_code
_entity_poly.pdbx_strand_id
1 'polypeptide(L)'
;MTAIQICALIVLIVLVGLTYWAGYRGGLNDGRIEGIDEGKAIQQSDSSGTIQDLKRLLDQAQDHHKQLHSHYEHALTASKLGEPERQTLLAIAEQLRIAAETFSAFRTGKKLERDSLALRDQALEMAALLKQVAPEAA
;
A
#
# COMPACT_ATOMS: atom_id res chain seq x y z
N MET A 1 -62.22 64.33 -19.43
CA MET A 1 -61.05 63.66 -18.82
C MET A 1 -60.04 64.73 -18.49
N THR A 2 -59.76 65.00 -17.22
CA THR A 2 -58.76 66.00 -16.84
C THR A 2 -57.35 65.39 -16.93
N ALA A 3 -56.35 66.19 -17.33
CA ALA A 3 -54.97 65.72 -17.50
C ALA A 3 -54.41 65.00 -16.25
N ILE A 4 -54.87 65.41 -15.07
CA ILE A 4 -54.50 64.82 -13.77
C ILE A 4 -54.96 63.36 -13.66
N GLN A 5 -56.17 63.03 -14.12
CA GLN A 5 -56.68 61.65 -14.11
C GLN A 5 -55.88 60.74 -15.04
N ILE A 6 -55.46 61.26 -16.19
CA ILE A 6 -54.64 60.52 -17.17
C ILE A 6 -53.25 60.23 -16.59
N CYS A 7 -52.60 61.24 -15.98
CA CYS A 7 -51.30 61.04 -15.32
C CYS A 7 -51.38 60.03 -14.17
N ALA A 8 -52.43 60.09 -13.34
CA ALA A 8 -52.61 59.14 -12.24
C ALA A 8 -52.79 57.70 -12.76
N LEU A 9 -53.52 57.51 -13.85
CA LEU A 9 -53.71 56.21 -14.49
C LEU A 9 -52.39 55.63 -15.05
N ILE A 10 -51.58 56.47 -15.70
CA ILE A 10 -50.29 56.04 -16.24
C ILE A 10 -49.35 55.59 -15.12
N VAL A 11 -49.25 56.35 -14.04
CA VAL A 11 -48.40 55.99 -12.89
C VAL A 11 -48.86 54.67 -12.27
N LEU A 12 -50.18 54.47 -12.13
CA LEU A 12 -50.73 53.23 -11.58
C LEU A 12 -50.41 52.02 -12.47
N ILE A 13 -50.56 52.14 -13.78
CA ILE A 13 -50.25 51.07 -14.74
C ILE A 13 -48.75 50.74 -14.73
N VAL A 14 -47.89 51.75 -14.71
CA VAL A 14 -46.43 51.56 -14.66
C VAL A 14 -46.04 50.85 -13.36
N LEU A 15 -46.60 51.28 -12.23
CA LEU A 15 -46.27 50.70 -10.92
C LEU A 15 -46.71 49.23 -10.82
N VAL A 16 -47.90 48.90 -11.32
CA VAL A 16 -48.37 47.50 -11.41
C VAL A 16 -47.53 46.67 -12.39
N GLY A 17 -47.15 47.24 -13.53
CA GLY A 17 -46.28 46.56 -14.49
C GLY A 17 -44.89 46.27 -13.92
N LEU A 18 -44.32 47.21 -13.16
CA LEU A 18 -43.00 47.08 -12.56
C LEU A 18 -42.98 46.06 -11.42
N THR A 19 -44.03 46.03 -10.58
CA THR A 19 -44.16 45.03 -9.51
C THR A 19 -44.37 43.62 -10.07
N TYR A 20 -45.21 43.49 -11.10
CA TYR A 20 -45.41 42.22 -11.80
C TYR A 20 -44.11 41.73 -12.46
N TRP A 21 -43.40 42.62 -13.16
CA TRP A 21 -42.12 42.30 -13.79
C TRP A 21 -41.05 41.89 -12.77
N ALA A 22 -40.90 42.65 -11.69
CA ALA A 22 -39.94 42.37 -10.63
C ALA A 22 -40.23 41.03 -9.94
N GLY A 23 -41.50 40.72 -9.67
CA GLY A 23 -41.91 39.43 -9.12
C GLY A 23 -41.66 38.28 -10.09
N TYR A 24 -42.03 38.43 -11.37
CA TYR A 24 -41.87 37.39 -12.37
C TYR A 24 -40.39 37.08 -12.69
N ARG A 25 -39.57 38.12 -12.93
CA ARG A 25 -38.13 37.96 -13.17
C ARG A 25 -37.36 37.56 -11.92
N GLY A 26 -37.77 38.08 -10.77
CA GLY A 26 -37.19 37.75 -9.47
C GLY A 26 -37.37 36.27 -9.17
N GLY A 27 -38.62 35.79 -9.14
CA GLY A 27 -38.91 34.39 -8.80
C GLY A 27 -38.27 33.37 -9.75
N LEU A 28 -38.19 33.67 -11.06
CA LEU A 28 -37.57 32.77 -12.03
C LEU A 28 -36.05 32.70 -11.90
N ASN A 29 -35.41 33.82 -11.55
CA ASN A 29 -33.96 33.86 -11.39
C ASN A 29 -33.53 33.32 -10.02
N ASP A 30 -34.28 33.62 -8.98
CA ASP A 30 -34.03 33.18 -7.60
C ASP A 30 -34.20 31.65 -7.49
N GLY A 31 -35.31 31.10 -7.98
CA GLY A 31 -35.52 29.65 -7.97
C GLY A 31 -34.51 28.86 -8.82
N ARG A 32 -33.95 29.47 -9.87
CA ARG A 32 -32.88 28.86 -10.67
C ARG A 32 -31.53 28.88 -9.94
N ILE A 33 -31.23 29.95 -9.21
CA ILE A 33 -29.99 30.06 -8.43
C ILE A 33 -30.06 29.11 -7.24
N GLU A 34 -31.16 29.10 -6.50
CA GLU A 34 -31.41 28.20 -5.37
C GLU A 34 -31.29 26.73 -5.82
N GLY A 35 -31.96 26.35 -6.92
CA GLY A 35 -31.90 24.97 -7.43
C GLY A 35 -30.52 24.56 -7.94
N ILE A 36 -29.73 25.47 -8.50
CA ILE A 36 -28.33 25.20 -8.91
C ILE A 36 -27.44 25.03 -7.67
N ASP A 37 -27.61 25.88 -6.65
CA ASP A 37 -26.79 25.83 -5.44
C ASP A 37 -27.09 24.57 -4.62
N GLU A 38 -28.38 24.24 -4.46
CA GLU A 38 -28.83 23.01 -3.78
C GLU A 38 -28.36 21.75 -4.53
N GLY A 39 -28.48 21.73 -5.87
CA GLY A 39 -27.96 20.65 -6.70
C GLY A 39 -26.44 20.49 -6.61
N LYS A 40 -25.70 21.61 -6.54
CA LYS A 40 -24.25 21.62 -6.38
C LYS A 40 -23.83 21.13 -4.99
N ALA A 41 -24.55 21.51 -3.95
CA ALA A 41 -24.31 21.05 -2.58
C ALA A 41 -24.51 19.52 -2.46
N ILE A 42 -25.59 18.98 -3.03
CA ILE A 42 -25.84 17.53 -3.07
C ILE A 42 -24.72 16.82 -3.83
N GLN A 43 -24.40 17.28 -5.05
CA GLN A 43 -23.34 16.68 -5.86
C GLN A 43 -21.97 16.73 -5.16
N GLN A 44 -21.65 17.83 -4.50
CA GLN A 44 -20.40 17.97 -3.74
C GLN A 44 -20.35 17.04 -2.53
N SER A 45 -21.47 16.83 -1.83
CA SER A 45 -21.56 15.88 -0.72
C SER A 45 -21.36 14.43 -1.17
N ASP A 46 -22.02 14.00 -2.25
CA ASP A 46 -21.89 12.65 -2.82
C ASP A 46 -20.48 12.41 -3.36
N SER A 47 -19.90 13.43 -4.02
CA SER A 47 -18.52 13.40 -4.51
C SER A 47 -17.53 13.24 -3.36
N SER A 48 -17.75 13.96 -2.25
CA SER A 48 -16.86 13.88 -1.08
C SER A 48 -16.94 12.52 -0.40
N GLY A 49 -18.14 11.93 -0.30
CA GLY A 49 -18.31 10.57 0.23
C GLY A 49 -17.60 9.53 -0.63
N THR A 50 -17.80 9.61 -1.95
CA THR A 50 -17.17 8.69 -2.91
C THR A 50 -15.64 8.79 -2.88
N ILE A 51 -15.07 10.00 -2.81
CA ILE A 51 -13.63 10.21 -2.71
C ILE A 51 -13.09 9.65 -1.39
N GLN A 52 -13.81 9.84 -0.28
CA GLN A 52 -13.40 9.34 1.03
C GLN A 52 -13.42 7.81 1.10
N ASP A 53 -14.43 7.18 0.49
CA ASP A 53 -14.50 5.72 0.36
C ASP A 53 -13.38 5.17 -0.53
N LEU A 54 -13.10 5.81 -1.67
CA LEU A 54 -11.97 5.43 -2.53
C LEU A 54 -10.63 5.53 -1.80
N LYS A 55 -10.44 6.60 -1.03
CA LYS A 55 -9.24 6.80 -0.22
C LYS A 55 -9.12 5.71 0.86
N ARG A 56 -10.21 5.37 1.53
CA ARG A 56 -10.24 4.29 2.54
C ARG A 56 -9.89 2.93 1.93
N LEU A 57 -10.40 2.62 0.74
CA LEU A 57 -10.06 1.40 0.02
C LEU A 57 -8.57 1.37 -0.38
N LEU A 58 -8.03 2.50 -0.81
CA LEU A 58 -6.62 2.63 -1.18
C LEU A 58 -5.70 2.47 0.04
N ASP A 59 -6.02 3.13 1.16
CA ASP A 59 -5.29 3.00 2.42
C ASP A 59 -5.32 1.56 2.92
N GLN A 60 -6.48 0.90 2.86
CA GLN A 60 -6.64 -0.50 3.25
C GLN A 60 -5.79 -1.44 2.36
N ALA A 61 -5.78 -1.22 1.04
CA ALA A 61 -4.97 -2.00 0.12
C ALA A 61 -3.46 -1.78 0.36
N GLN A 62 -3.06 -0.55 0.65
CA GLN A 62 -1.68 -0.18 0.93
C GLN A 62 -1.19 -0.79 2.25
N ASP A 63 -2.01 -0.78 3.29
CA ASP A 63 -1.67 -1.41 4.57
C ASP A 63 -1.57 -2.93 4.44
N HIS A 64 -2.45 -3.54 3.63
CA HIS A 64 -2.36 -4.96 3.34
C HIS A 64 -1.06 -5.30 2.58
N HIS A 65 -0.66 -4.46 1.62
CA HIS A 65 0.60 -4.63 0.90
C HIS A 65 1.83 -4.45 1.81
N LYS A 66 1.82 -3.46 2.71
CA LYS A 66 2.89 -3.28 3.71
C LYS A 66 2.99 -4.48 4.65
N GLN A 67 1.87 -5.02 5.09
CA GLN A 67 1.84 -6.19 5.95
C GLN A 67 2.45 -7.40 5.23
N LEU A 68 2.01 -7.69 4.00
CA LEU A 68 2.60 -8.75 3.18
C LEU A 68 4.10 -8.55 2.94
N HIS A 69 4.52 -7.32 2.63
CA HIS A 69 5.93 -7.00 2.42
C HIS A 69 6.77 -7.22 3.70
N SER A 70 6.23 -6.86 4.86
CA SER A 70 6.89 -7.09 6.15
C SER A 70 7.03 -8.58 6.45
N HIS A 71 5.99 -9.39 6.18
CA HIS A 71 6.07 -10.84 6.33
C HIS A 71 7.07 -11.47 5.36
N TYR A 72 7.11 -10.99 4.12
CA TYR A 72 8.08 -11.43 3.13
C TYR A 72 9.51 -11.06 3.53
N GLU A 73 9.77 -9.82 3.95
CA GLU A 73 11.07 -9.39 4.47
C GLU A 73 11.50 -10.22 5.68
N HIS A 74 10.57 -10.52 6.59
CA HIS A 74 10.86 -11.31 7.78
C HIS A 74 11.17 -12.78 7.43
N ALA A 75 10.43 -13.36 6.47
CA ALA A 75 10.67 -14.71 5.95
C ALA A 75 11.97 -14.77 5.13
N LEU A 76 12.28 -13.74 4.34
CA LEU A 76 13.52 -13.62 3.58
C LEU A 76 14.72 -13.47 4.51
N THR A 77 14.59 -12.67 5.57
CA THR A 77 15.62 -12.51 6.59
C THR A 77 15.82 -13.83 7.35
N ALA A 78 14.74 -14.51 7.73
CA ALA A 78 14.82 -15.84 8.35
C ALA A 78 15.46 -16.89 7.43
N SER A 79 15.17 -16.85 6.12
CA SER A 79 15.80 -17.73 5.12
C SER A 79 17.28 -17.39 4.90
N LYS A 80 17.67 -16.11 4.98
CA LYS A 80 19.06 -15.67 4.86
C LYS A 80 19.88 -15.91 6.13
N LEU A 81 19.24 -16.05 7.29
CA LEU A 81 19.89 -16.26 8.61
C LEU A 81 20.58 -17.63 8.76
N GLY A 82 20.48 -18.51 7.76
CA GLY A 82 21.24 -19.76 7.71
C GLY A 82 22.28 -19.81 6.59
N GLU A 83 22.30 -18.83 5.69
CA GLU A 83 23.20 -18.85 4.52
C GLU A 83 24.65 -18.47 4.86
N PRO A 84 24.96 -17.44 5.68
CA PRO A 84 26.35 -17.16 6.07
C PRO A 84 26.92 -18.26 6.98
N GLU A 85 26.12 -18.84 7.87
CA GLU A 85 26.48 -19.97 8.73
C GLU A 85 26.72 -21.23 7.90
N ARG A 86 25.87 -21.50 6.90
CA ARG A 86 26.05 -22.58 5.92
C ARG A 86 27.30 -22.36 5.08
N GLN A 87 27.55 -21.15 4.61
CA GLN A 87 28.75 -20.81 3.84
C GLN A 87 30.02 -21.00 4.67
N THR A 88 29.96 -20.67 5.96
CA THR A 88 31.07 -20.88 6.91
C THR A 88 31.30 -22.37 7.16
N LEU A 89 30.25 -23.16 7.36
CA LEU A 89 30.35 -24.61 7.51
C LEU A 89 30.91 -25.30 6.25
N LEU A 90 30.53 -24.84 5.06
CA LEU A 90 31.09 -25.33 3.80
C LEU A 90 32.57 -24.98 3.66
N ALA A 91 32.99 -23.79 4.07
CA ALA A 91 34.40 -23.40 4.07
C ALA A 91 35.23 -24.26 5.05
N ILE A 92 34.69 -24.55 6.23
CA ILE A 92 35.33 -25.44 7.22
C ILE A 92 35.44 -26.87 6.66
N ALA A 93 34.38 -27.39 6.03
CA ALA A 93 34.38 -28.71 5.40
C ALA A 93 35.45 -28.83 4.30
N GLU A 94 35.67 -27.76 3.52
CA GLU A 94 36.71 -27.72 2.49
C GLU A 94 38.13 -27.65 3.08
N GLN A 95 38.33 -26.88 4.15
CA GLN A 95 39.61 -26.86 4.86
C GLN A 95 39.95 -28.22 5.48
N LEU A 96 38.94 -28.92 6.03
CA LEU A 96 39.10 -30.27 6.56
C LEU A 96 39.42 -31.29 5.47
N ARG A 97 38.84 -31.15 4.27
CA ARG A 97 39.20 -31.96 3.10
C ARG A 97 40.67 -31.79 2.72
N ILE A 98 41.13 -30.56 2.61
CA ILE A 98 42.53 -30.23 2.28
C ILE A 98 43.48 -30.77 3.36
N ALA A 99 43.11 -30.65 4.64
CA ALA A 99 43.90 -31.19 5.74
C ALA A 99 43.98 -32.73 5.69
N ALA A 100 42.85 -33.42 5.47
CA ALA A 100 42.81 -34.87 5.32
C ALA A 100 43.69 -35.34 4.15
N GLU A 101 43.58 -34.67 2.99
CA GLU A 101 44.36 -34.96 1.79
C GLU A 101 45.86 -34.76 2.05
N THR A 102 46.23 -33.71 2.78
CA THR A 102 47.61 -33.44 3.20
C THR A 102 48.14 -34.53 4.16
N PHE A 103 47.38 -34.92 5.18
CA PHE A 103 47.79 -35.99 6.10
C PHE A 103 47.92 -37.35 5.41
N SER A 104 47.05 -37.64 4.44
CA SER A 104 47.14 -38.84 3.61
C SER A 104 48.42 -38.85 2.76
N ALA A 105 48.80 -37.70 2.19
CA ALA A 105 50.00 -37.54 1.37
C ALA A 105 51.29 -37.65 2.19
N PHE A 106 51.30 -37.16 3.43
CA PHE A 106 52.45 -37.27 4.34
C PHE A 106 52.53 -38.61 5.08
N ARG A 107 51.56 -39.54 4.91
CA ARG A 107 51.45 -40.82 5.65
C ARG A 107 51.47 -40.66 7.18
N THR A 108 51.33 -39.44 7.69
CA THR A 108 51.40 -39.10 9.10
C THR A 108 50.01 -39.17 9.70
N GLY A 109 49.80 -40.19 10.55
CA GLY A 109 48.61 -40.26 11.39
C GLY A 109 47.32 -40.61 10.66
N LYS A 110 47.17 -41.90 10.30
CA LYS A 110 45.92 -42.52 9.80
C LYS A 110 44.67 -42.21 10.67
N LYS A 111 44.89 -41.84 11.93
CA LYS A 111 43.86 -41.41 12.87
C LYS A 111 43.38 -39.98 12.58
N LEU A 112 44.31 -39.05 12.31
CA LEU A 112 44.01 -37.65 11.98
C LEU A 112 43.27 -37.51 10.64
N GLU A 113 43.61 -38.35 9.67
CA GLU A 113 42.88 -38.45 8.39
C GLU A 113 41.42 -38.89 8.60
N ARG A 114 41.17 -39.92 9.42
CA ARG A 114 39.80 -40.33 9.74
C ARG A 114 39.04 -39.29 10.54
N ASP A 115 39.69 -38.67 11.52
CA ASP A 115 39.05 -37.67 12.39
C ASP A 115 38.67 -36.42 11.58
N SER A 116 39.53 -35.96 10.65
CA SER A 116 39.23 -34.83 9.75
C SER A 116 38.13 -35.13 8.74
N LEU A 117 38.05 -36.36 8.21
CA LEU A 117 36.92 -36.79 7.38
C LEU A 117 35.61 -36.87 8.17
N ALA A 118 35.64 -37.40 9.40
CA ALA A 118 34.45 -37.46 10.25
C ALA A 118 33.93 -36.05 10.62
N LEU A 119 34.83 -35.11 10.92
CA LEU A 119 34.49 -33.69 11.16
C LEU A 119 33.93 -33.00 9.90
N ARG A 120 34.44 -33.35 8.71
CA ARG A 120 33.90 -32.86 7.44
C ARG A 120 32.47 -33.35 7.23
N ASP A 121 32.23 -34.64 7.43
CA ASP A 121 30.89 -35.22 7.25
C ASP A 121 29.90 -34.60 8.25
N GLN A 122 30.31 -34.39 9.50
CA GLN A 122 29.51 -33.68 10.49
C GLN A 122 29.22 -32.22 10.08
N ALA A 123 30.20 -31.50 9.53
CA ALA A 123 30.01 -30.13 9.02
C ALA A 123 29.03 -30.09 7.83
N LEU A 124 29.08 -31.09 6.95
CA LEU A 124 28.15 -31.24 5.83
C LEU A 124 26.73 -31.59 6.30
N GLU A 125 26.58 -32.44 7.31
CA GLU A 125 25.28 -32.74 7.93
C GLU A 125 24.67 -31.50 8.59
N MET A 126 25.47 -30.73 9.34
CA MET A 126 25.00 -29.46 9.93
C MET A 126 24.58 -28.44 8.86
N ALA A 127 25.33 -28.34 7.76
CA ALA A 127 24.97 -27.49 6.62
C ALA A 127 23.68 -27.98 5.89
N ALA A 128 23.42 -29.28 5.87
CA ALA A 128 22.21 -29.86 5.31
C ALA A 128 20.98 -29.61 6.20
N LEU A 129 21.14 -29.64 7.52
CA LEU A 129 20.07 -29.30 8.47
C LEU A 129 19.66 -27.83 8.35
N LEU A 130 20.62 -26.91 8.22
CA LEU A 130 20.32 -25.48 8.00
C LEU A 130 19.54 -25.22 6.70
N LYS A 131 19.73 -26.06 5.67
CA LYS A 131 18.96 -26.00 4.42
C LYS A 131 17.53 -26.54 4.57
N GLN A 132 17.29 -27.48 5.49
CA GLN A 132 15.99 -28.13 5.73
C GLN A 132 15.11 -27.41 6.77
N VAL A 133 15.67 -26.55 7.62
CA VAL A 133 14.87 -25.71 8.53
C VAL A 133 14.17 -24.55 7.79
N ALA A 134 14.54 -24.30 6.53
CA ALA A 134 14.01 -23.21 5.72
C ALA A 134 12.61 -23.46 5.08
N PRO A 135 12.03 -24.67 4.96
CA PRO A 135 10.69 -24.83 4.43
C PRO A 135 9.78 -25.73 5.30
N GLU A 136 9.35 -25.27 6.48
CA GLU A 136 8.11 -25.75 7.13
C GLU A 136 7.51 -24.64 8.01
N ALA A 137 6.86 -23.66 7.38
CA ALA A 137 5.86 -22.82 8.02
C ALA A 137 4.78 -22.52 6.98
N ALA A 138 3.94 -23.53 6.75
CA ALA A 138 2.70 -23.44 5.98
C ALA A 138 1.64 -22.60 6.70
#